data_AF-A0AAE8LPR8-F1
#
_entry.id   AF-A0AAE8LPR8-F1
#
_cell.length_a   1.000
_cell.length_b   1.000
_cell.length_c   1.000
_cell.angle_alpha   90.00
_cell.angle_beta   90.00
_cell.angle_gamma   90.00
#
_symmetry.space_group_name_H-M   'P 1'
#
loop_
_entity.id
_entity.type
_entity.pdbx_description
1 polymer ?
#
loop_
_entity_poly.entity_id
_entity_poly.type
_entity_poly.pdbx_seq_one_letter_code
_entity_poly.pdbx_strand_id
1 'polypeptide(L)'
;MFPALLAKPNFGLDHATLADVAAILCEDEACLAPIANAANETTGEPRWIALALIHALWRKAGVAPQVMSSVLKAWPEIVASLEAVMCFRANAAAEESDPFMFYQPVAAHSIPVAGLDEYIDLVENRFIIWRRPSIDRKSLGKALIAGRRSDNDAAYLAALRSLQDRPTYQSTGLGFTDGSTFFHNEWGRNLVEQALESSVLCNDRSGLLFDNSYVCKTSINVSIVVRAFKRKALGLTVRL
;
A
#
# COMPACT_ATOMS: atom_id res chain seq x y z
N MET A 1 -22.82 3.86 1.49
CA MET A 1 -22.71 4.58 0.21
C MET A 1 -21.23 4.87 -0.01
N PHE A 2 -20.63 4.28 -1.05
CA PHE A 2 -19.21 4.52 -1.39
C PHE A 2 -19.09 5.94 -1.97
N PRO A 3 -18.08 6.75 -1.59
CA PRO A 3 -17.94 8.12 -2.10
C PRO A 3 -17.87 8.12 -3.62
N ALA A 4 -18.69 8.96 -4.27
CA ALA A 4 -18.72 9.07 -5.73
C ALA A 4 -17.33 9.32 -6.33
N LEU A 5 -16.47 10.03 -5.60
CA LEU A 5 -15.07 10.27 -5.98
C LEU A 5 -14.24 8.98 -6.07
N LEU A 6 -14.36 8.08 -5.09
CA LEU A 6 -13.59 6.82 -5.08
C LEU A 6 -14.06 5.83 -6.14
N ALA A 7 -15.29 5.99 -6.64
CA ALA A 7 -15.84 5.19 -7.73
C ALA A 7 -15.47 5.72 -9.12
N LYS A 8 -14.79 6.87 -9.22
CA LYS A 8 -14.44 7.44 -10.52
C LYS A 8 -13.37 6.57 -11.20
N PRO A 9 -13.60 6.19 -12.48
CA PRO A 9 -12.66 5.36 -13.22
C PRO A 9 -11.47 6.17 -13.74
N ASN A 10 -11.43 7.50 -13.60
CA ASN A 10 -10.28 8.31 -14.00
C ASN A 10 -10.21 9.54 -13.10
N PHE A 11 -9.02 9.85 -12.59
CA PHE A 11 -8.77 11.02 -11.76
C PHE A 11 -8.10 12.10 -12.61
N GLY A 12 -8.65 13.32 -12.67
CA GLY A 12 -8.00 14.44 -13.35
C GLY A 12 -8.28 14.61 -14.85
N LEU A 13 -9.23 13.87 -15.43
CA LEU A 13 -9.76 14.18 -16.77
C LEU A 13 -10.74 15.35 -16.76
N ASP A 14 -11.40 15.60 -15.63
CA ASP A 14 -12.25 16.77 -15.38
C ASP A 14 -11.72 17.56 -14.17
N HIS A 15 -11.67 18.89 -14.30
CA HIS A 15 -11.12 19.81 -13.31
C HIS A 15 -11.79 19.66 -11.93
N ALA A 16 -13.10 19.38 -11.89
CA ALA A 16 -13.83 19.15 -10.65
C ALA A 16 -13.28 17.95 -9.84
N THR A 17 -12.97 16.83 -10.51
CA THR A 17 -12.36 15.68 -9.84
C THR A 17 -10.97 16.00 -9.32
N LEU A 18 -10.16 16.73 -10.09
CA LEU A 18 -8.81 17.09 -9.67
C LEU A 18 -8.84 18.00 -8.44
N ALA A 19 -9.73 18.99 -8.43
CA ALA A 19 -9.94 19.90 -7.30
C ALA A 19 -10.38 19.14 -6.03
N ASP A 20 -11.30 18.19 -6.14
CA ASP A 20 -11.74 17.36 -5.01
C ASP A 20 -10.58 16.53 -4.43
N VAL A 21 -9.77 15.90 -5.29
CA VAL A 21 -8.61 15.12 -4.85
C VAL A 21 -7.53 16.02 -4.25
N ALA A 22 -7.29 17.20 -4.83
CA ALA A 22 -6.36 18.21 -4.32
C ALA A 22 -6.77 18.67 -2.92
N ALA A 23 -8.06 18.93 -2.68
CA ALA A 23 -8.60 19.27 -1.37
C ALA A 23 -8.39 18.13 -0.35
N ILE A 24 -8.63 16.88 -0.73
CA ILE A 24 -8.42 15.71 0.12
C ILE A 24 -6.93 15.56 0.49
N LEU A 25 -6.04 15.70 -0.48
CA LEU A 25 -4.61 15.54 -0.26
C LEU A 25 -3.96 16.78 0.37
N CYS A 26 -4.66 17.90 0.37
CA CYS A 26 -4.14 19.21 0.75
C CYS A 26 -2.94 19.61 -0.13
N GLU A 27 -3.08 19.43 -1.44
CA GLU A 27 -2.07 19.72 -2.46
C GLU A 27 -2.59 20.75 -3.48
N ASP A 28 -1.68 21.35 -4.24
CA ASP A 28 -2.02 22.16 -5.41
C ASP A 28 -2.41 21.25 -6.58
N GLU A 29 -3.44 21.63 -7.35
CA GLU A 29 -3.85 20.94 -8.56
C GLU A 29 -2.71 20.79 -9.58
N ALA A 30 -1.85 21.80 -9.72
CA ALA A 30 -0.71 21.77 -10.64
C ALA A 30 0.31 20.69 -10.23
N CYS A 31 0.51 20.50 -8.92
CA CYS A 31 1.37 19.43 -8.40
C CYS A 31 0.71 18.05 -8.51
N LEU A 32 -0.62 18.01 -8.42
CA LEU A 32 -1.38 16.76 -8.46
C LEU A 32 -1.62 16.23 -9.88
N ALA A 33 -1.68 17.10 -10.90
CA ALA A 33 -1.96 16.68 -12.27
C ALA A 33 -0.99 15.58 -12.80
N PRO A 34 0.35 15.67 -12.61
CA PRO A 34 1.26 14.59 -12.99
C PRO A 34 1.00 13.27 -12.25
N ILE A 35 0.58 13.34 -10.99
CA ILE A 35 0.26 12.18 -10.14
C ILE A 35 -1.03 11.52 -10.62
N ALA A 36 -2.05 12.31 -10.91
CA ALA A 36 -3.34 11.84 -11.40
C ALA A 36 -3.19 11.18 -12.79
N ASN A 37 -2.43 11.79 -13.69
CA ASN A 37 -2.10 11.20 -15.00
C ASN A 37 -1.37 9.87 -14.85
N ALA A 38 -0.31 9.83 -14.03
CA ALA A 38 0.45 8.62 -13.76
C ALA A 38 -0.43 7.49 -13.17
N ALA A 39 -1.38 7.82 -12.29
CA ALA A 39 -2.35 6.87 -11.74
C ALA A 39 -3.32 6.35 -12.82
N ASN A 40 -3.79 7.21 -13.72
CA ASN A 40 -4.71 6.82 -14.80
C ASN A 40 -4.09 5.84 -15.78
N GLU A 41 -2.77 5.87 -15.95
CA GLU A 41 -2.04 4.93 -16.80
C GLU A 41 -1.87 3.53 -16.18
N THR A 42 -2.09 3.38 -14.86
CA THR A 42 -1.92 2.07 -14.20
C THR A 42 -3.02 1.08 -14.63
N THR A 43 -2.67 -0.19 -14.63
CA THR A 43 -3.58 -1.30 -14.92
C THR A 43 -4.18 -1.81 -13.61
N GLY A 44 -5.50 -1.69 -13.45
CA GLY A 44 -6.23 -2.21 -12.29
C GLY A 44 -7.10 -1.17 -11.60
N GLU A 45 -8.25 -1.62 -11.12
CA GLU A 45 -9.12 -0.85 -10.23
C GLU A 45 -8.93 -1.39 -8.80
N PRO A 46 -9.13 -0.57 -7.76
CA PRO A 46 -9.61 0.81 -7.84
C PRO A 46 -8.47 1.84 -7.93
N ARG A 47 -8.57 2.75 -8.91
CA ARG A 47 -7.53 3.76 -9.24
C ARG A 47 -7.15 4.70 -8.10
N TRP A 48 -8.04 4.94 -7.14
CA TRP A 48 -7.73 5.81 -6.01
C TRP A 48 -6.62 5.23 -5.12
N ILE A 49 -6.45 3.90 -5.10
CA ILE A 49 -5.33 3.25 -4.41
C ILE A 49 -4.03 3.63 -5.12
N ALA A 50 -3.97 3.45 -6.44
CA ALA A 50 -2.79 3.84 -7.22
C ALA A 50 -2.44 5.32 -7.02
N LEU A 51 -3.44 6.21 -7.07
CA LEU A 51 -3.25 7.64 -6.82
C LEU A 51 -2.65 7.92 -5.43
N ALA A 52 -3.19 7.29 -4.38
CA ALA A 52 -2.69 7.47 -3.01
C ALA A 52 -1.24 6.96 -2.87
N LEU A 53 -0.91 5.83 -3.50
CA LEU A 53 0.45 5.28 -3.50
C LEU A 53 1.43 6.22 -4.20
N ILE A 54 1.12 6.63 -5.44
CA ILE A 54 1.98 7.51 -6.24
C ILE A 54 2.18 8.85 -5.50
N HIS A 55 1.10 9.44 -4.95
CA HIS A 55 1.20 10.67 -4.15
C HIS A 55 2.12 10.51 -2.94
N ALA A 56 1.96 9.44 -2.16
CA ALA A 56 2.78 9.26 -0.96
C ALA A 56 4.25 9.03 -1.27
N LEU A 57 4.57 8.26 -2.32
CA LEU A 57 5.94 7.98 -2.75
C LEU A 57 6.61 9.24 -3.30
N TRP A 58 5.89 10.04 -4.08
CA TRP A 58 6.34 11.35 -4.53
C TRP A 58 6.59 12.29 -3.34
N ARG A 59 5.62 12.42 -2.44
CA ARG A 59 5.66 13.39 -1.35
C ARG A 59 6.69 13.04 -0.27
N LYS A 60 6.82 11.76 0.08
CA LYS A 60 7.63 11.29 1.22
C LYS A 60 9.02 10.80 0.84
N ALA A 61 9.22 10.40 -0.41
CA ALA A 61 10.49 9.84 -0.87
C ALA A 61 11.03 10.46 -2.16
N GLY A 62 10.35 11.46 -2.72
CA GLY A 62 10.80 12.15 -3.94
C GLY A 62 10.77 11.26 -5.19
N VAL A 63 10.03 10.15 -5.17
CA VAL A 63 9.92 9.25 -6.33
C VAL A 63 9.08 9.94 -7.41
N ALA A 64 9.60 10.01 -8.63
CA ALA A 64 8.87 10.58 -9.75
C ALA A 64 7.56 9.81 -10.00
N PRO A 65 6.41 10.48 -10.26
CA PRO A 65 5.13 9.80 -10.40
C PRO A 65 5.12 8.67 -11.45
N GLN A 66 5.84 8.88 -12.56
CA GLN A 66 5.94 7.93 -13.67
C GLN A 66 6.74 6.66 -13.33
N VAL A 67 7.69 6.74 -12.40
CA VAL A 67 8.40 5.56 -11.88
C VAL A 67 7.41 4.67 -11.14
N MET A 68 6.64 5.25 -10.21
CA MET A 68 5.68 4.47 -9.45
C MET A 68 4.52 3.97 -10.31
N SER A 69 4.10 4.72 -11.35
CA SER A 69 3.16 4.20 -12.35
C SER A 69 3.70 2.95 -13.05
N SER A 70 4.95 2.98 -13.50
CA SER A 70 5.61 1.83 -14.13
C SER A 70 5.71 0.63 -13.18
N VAL A 71 6.02 0.86 -11.90
CA VAL A 71 6.01 -0.18 -10.87
C VAL A 71 4.63 -0.81 -10.74
N LEU A 72 3.57 0.00 -10.62
CA LEU A 72 2.20 -0.50 -10.46
C LEU A 72 1.67 -1.20 -11.71
N LYS A 73 2.08 -0.78 -12.91
CA LYS A 73 1.79 -1.50 -14.17
C LYS A 73 2.43 -2.88 -14.20
N ALA A 74 3.67 -2.99 -13.73
CA ALA A 74 4.41 -4.25 -13.69
C ALA A 74 3.99 -5.17 -12.52
N TRP A 75 3.46 -4.60 -11.45
CA TRP A 75 3.02 -5.29 -10.23
C TRP A 75 1.60 -4.89 -9.82
N PRO A 76 0.57 -5.22 -10.62
CA PRO A 76 -0.82 -4.89 -10.31
C PRO A 76 -1.31 -5.56 -9.01
N GLU A 77 -0.63 -6.62 -8.56
CA GLU A 77 -0.90 -7.32 -7.30
C GLU A 77 -0.79 -6.40 -6.07
N ILE A 78 0.01 -5.32 -6.13
CA ILE A 78 0.13 -4.36 -5.03
C ILE A 78 -1.23 -3.69 -4.79
N VAL A 79 -1.86 -3.19 -5.86
CA VAL A 79 -3.18 -2.54 -5.79
C VAL A 79 -4.23 -3.55 -5.34
N ALA A 80 -4.26 -4.75 -5.93
CA ALA A 80 -5.20 -5.80 -5.58
C ALA A 80 -5.06 -6.25 -4.12
N SER A 81 -3.83 -6.34 -3.61
CA SER A 81 -3.53 -6.74 -2.22
C SER A 81 -4.03 -5.70 -1.21
N LEU A 82 -3.89 -4.42 -1.53
CA LEU A 82 -4.42 -3.32 -0.72
C LEU A 82 -5.95 -3.24 -0.82
N GLU A 83 -6.53 -3.43 -2.02
CA GLU A 83 -7.98 -3.49 -2.21
C GLU A 83 -8.61 -4.58 -1.34
N ALA A 84 -8.00 -5.76 -1.27
CA ALA A 84 -8.50 -6.89 -0.48
C ALA A 84 -8.68 -6.57 1.01
N VAL A 85 -8.02 -5.52 1.52
CA VAL A 85 -8.16 -5.05 2.90
C VAL A 85 -9.05 -3.80 2.96
N MET A 86 -8.81 -2.83 2.08
CA MET A 86 -9.46 -1.52 2.14
C MET A 86 -10.89 -1.55 1.64
N CYS A 87 -11.21 -2.43 0.69
CA CYS A 87 -12.54 -2.64 0.12
C CYS A 87 -12.98 -4.08 0.36
N PHE A 88 -12.89 -4.53 1.61
CA PHE A 88 -13.09 -5.95 1.95
C PHE A 88 -14.49 -6.44 1.55
N ARG A 89 -14.51 -7.50 0.73
CA ARG A 89 -15.72 -8.25 0.36
C ARG A 89 -15.51 -9.72 0.74
N ALA A 90 -16.37 -10.27 1.59
CA ALA A 90 -16.24 -11.64 2.09
C ALA A 90 -16.29 -12.70 0.97
N ASN A 91 -17.08 -12.44 -0.07
CA ASN A 91 -17.16 -13.22 -1.30
C ASN A 91 -17.47 -12.28 -2.48
N ALA A 92 -17.47 -12.80 -3.71
CA ALA A 92 -17.62 -11.99 -4.92
C ALA A 92 -18.95 -11.23 -5.00
N ALA A 93 -20.01 -11.75 -4.36
CA ALA A 93 -21.34 -11.12 -4.34
C ALA A 93 -21.59 -10.27 -3.09
N ALA A 94 -20.65 -10.22 -2.14
CA ALA A 94 -20.83 -9.51 -0.89
C ALA A 94 -20.69 -8.00 -1.09
N GLU A 95 -21.55 -7.25 -0.39
CA GLU A 95 -21.34 -5.83 -0.20
C GLU A 95 -20.01 -5.57 0.53
N GLU A 96 -19.43 -4.40 0.26
CA GLU A 96 -18.24 -3.96 0.97
C GLU A 96 -18.52 -3.84 2.47
N SER A 97 -17.59 -4.36 3.28
CA SER A 97 -17.67 -4.32 4.73
C SER A 97 -16.34 -3.85 5.33
N ASP A 98 -16.39 -3.37 6.57
CA ASP A 98 -15.21 -2.90 7.31
C ASP A 98 -14.99 -3.78 8.56
N PRO A 99 -14.53 -5.04 8.38
CA PRO A 99 -14.27 -5.95 9.50
C PRO A 99 -13.20 -5.43 10.46
N PHE A 100 -12.28 -4.62 9.95
CA PHE A 100 -11.14 -4.09 10.68
C PHE A 100 -11.42 -2.73 11.34
N MET A 101 -12.64 -2.20 11.17
CA MET A 101 -13.10 -0.95 11.78
C MET A 101 -12.28 0.30 11.38
N PHE A 102 -11.66 0.28 10.21
CA PHE A 102 -10.83 1.39 9.73
C PHE A 102 -11.60 2.66 9.40
N TYR A 103 -12.90 2.55 9.14
CA TYR A 103 -13.75 3.65 8.69
C TYR A 103 -14.81 4.03 9.74
N GLN A 104 -14.68 3.55 10.97
CA GLN A 104 -15.44 4.10 12.09
C GLN A 104 -14.98 5.54 12.38
N PRO A 105 -15.90 6.46 12.74
CA PRO A 105 -15.55 7.86 13.03
C PRO A 105 -14.45 8.02 14.08
N VAL A 106 -14.48 7.16 15.11
CA VAL A 106 -13.53 7.17 16.24
C VAL A 106 -12.22 6.42 15.98
N ALA A 107 -12.11 5.67 14.87
CA ALA A 107 -10.92 4.88 14.60
C ALA A 107 -9.73 5.77 14.27
N ALA A 108 -8.59 5.51 14.91
CA ALA A 108 -7.33 6.18 14.62
C ALA A 108 -6.73 5.61 13.33
N HIS A 109 -6.57 6.46 12.33
CA HIS A 109 -6.09 6.07 11.01
C HIS A 109 -4.58 5.80 10.95
N SER A 110 -3.82 6.44 11.84
CA SER A 110 -2.36 6.40 11.89
C SER A 110 -1.82 5.19 12.66
N ILE A 111 -2.68 4.44 13.36
CA ILE A 111 -2.25 3.26 14.11
C ILE A 111 -1.92 2.13 13.12
N PRO A 112 -0.66 1.65 13.12
CA PRO A 112 -0.30 0.50 12.31
C PRO A 112 -1.03 -0.74 12.78
N VAL A 113 -1.51 -1.53 11.83
CA VAL A 113 -2.02 -2.88 12.11
C VAL A 113 -1.05 -3.86 11.51
N ALA A 114 -0.12 -4.34 12.33
CA ALA A 114 1.04 -5.10 11.87
C ALA A 114 0.63 -6.29 10.96
N GLY A 115 -0.41 -7.03 11.34
CA GLY A 115 -0.95 -8.13 10.52
C GLY A 115 -1.48 -7.71 9.14
N LEU A 116 -1.81 -6.45 8.90
CA LEU A 116 -2.45 -5.99 7.65
C LEU A 116 -1.62 -4.98 6.86
N ASP A 117 -0.64 -4.36 7.50
CA ASP A 117 0.07 -3.24 6.91
C ASP A 117 1.19 -3.67 5.98
N GLU A 118 1.14 -3.15 4.76
CA GLU A 118 2.14 -3.33 3.72
C GLU A 118 3.06 -2.12 3.62
N TYR A 119 4.27 -2.37 3.12
CA TYR A 119 5.30 -1.35 2.99
C TYR A 119 5.93 -1.40 1.60
N ILE A 120 6.25 -0.22 1.08
CA ILE A 120 7.21 -0.06 -0.01
C ILE A 120 8.48 0.50 0.62
N ASP A 121 9.56 -0.27 0.51
CA ASP A 121 10.88 0.10 0.98
C ASP A 121 11.72 0.55 -0.22
N LEU A 122 12.34 1.73 -0.10
CA LEU A 122 13.32 2.26 -1.05
C LEU A 122 14.70 2.15 -0.42
N VAL A 123 15.57 1.38 -1.05
CA VAL A 123 16.95 1.16 -0.59
C VAL A 123 17.90 1.90 -1.51
N GLU A 124 18.78 2.72 -0.92
CA GLU A 124 19.74 3.57 -1.63
C GLU A 124 19.10 4.51 -2.68
N ASN A 125 17.81 4.85 -2.49
CA ASN A 125 16.98 5.60 -3.45
C ASN A 125 16.92 4.96 -4.86
N ARG A 126 17.20 3.66 -4.95
CA ARG A 126 17.31 2.92 -6.22
C ARG A 126 16.46 1.67 -6.24
N PHE A 127 16.60 0.81 -5.24
CA PHE A 127 15.92 -0.47 -5.22
C PHE A 127 14.56 -0.35 -4.56
N ILE A 128 13.54 -0.92 -5.20
CA ILE A 128 12.16 -0.88 -4.72
C ILE A 128 11.77 -2.27 -4.24
N ILE A 129 11.40 -2.38 -2.97
CA ILE A 129 11.02 -3.64 -2.33
C ILE A 129 9.61 -3.51 -1.78
N TRP A 130 8.74 -4.47 -2.10
CA TRP A 130 7.43 -4.59 -1.48
C TRP A 130 7.48 -5.58 -0.33
N ARG A 131 7.12 -5.11 0.88
CA ARG A 131 6.94 -5.96 2.06
C ARG A 131 5.48 -6.09 2.40
N ARG A 132 5.00 -7.34 2.45
CA ARG A 132 3.61 -7.65 2.84
C ARG A 132 3.57 -8.70 3.95
N PRO A 133 2.64 -8.61 4.91
CA PRO A 133 2.46 -9.63 5.93
C PRO A 133 1.95 -10.93 5.29
N SER A 134 2.42 -12.08 5.78
CA SER A 134 2.09 -13.42 5.27
C SER A 134 0.75 -13.97 5.77
N ILE A 135 -0.09 -13.16 6.43
CA ILE A 135 -1.35 -13.60 7.01
C ILE A 135 -2.45 -13.76 5.94
N ASP A 136 -3.34 -14.73 6.13
CA ASP A 136 -4.57 -14.83 5.35
C ASP A 136 -5.62 -13.80 5.80
N ARG A 137 -5.58 -12.63 5.15
CA ARG A 137 -6.46 -11.50 5.44
C ARG A 137 -7.92 -11.78 5.12
N LYS A 138 -8.19 -12.68 4.16
CA LYS A 138 -9.56 -13.01 3.73
C LYS A 138 -10.26 -13.84 4.80
N SER A 139 -9.60 -14.89 5.27
CA SER A 139 -10.12 -15.72 6.37
C SER A 139 -10.26 -14.91 7.65
N LEU A 140 -9.30 -14.02 7.92
CA LEU A 140 -9.33 -13.10 9.05
C LEU A 140 -10.56 -12.18 9.03
N GLY A 141 -10.79 -11.47 7.93
CA GLY A 141 -11.93 -10.56 7.81
C GLY A 141 -13.27 -11.29 7.90
N LYS A 142 -13.38 -12.51 7.34
CA LYS A 142 -14.59 -13.35 7.48
C LYS A 142 -14.87 -13.72 8.94
N ALA A 143 -13.84 -14.14 9.68
CA ALA A 143 -13.97 -14.50 11.09
C ALA A 143 -14.41 -13.27 11.94
N LEU A 144 -13.89 -12.08 11.64
CA LEU A 144 -14.29 -10.84 12.32
C LEU A 144 -15.74 -10.44 12.03
N ILE A 145 -16.24 -10.67 10.82
CA ILE A 145 -17.66 -10.42 10.48
C ILE A 145 -18.57 -11.41 11.20
N ALA A 146 -18.23 -12.70 11.18
CA ALA A 146 -19.02 -13.75 11.80
C ALA A 146 -19.09 -13.59 13.33
N GLY A 147 -17.94 -13.30 13.95
CA GLY A 147 -17.76 -13.21 15.40
C GLY A 147 -18.43 -12.03 16.08
N ARG A 148 -18.84 -10.98 15.35
CA ARG A 148 -19.54 -9.80 15.93
C ARG A 148 -20.86 -10.12 16.63
N ARG A 149 -21.38 -11.35 16.50
CA ARG A 149 -22.67 -11.78 17.04
C ARG A 149 -22.56 -12.72 18.25
N SER A 150 -21.36 -13.19 18.62
CA SER A 150 -21.17 -14.05 19.78
C SER A 150 -19.78 -13.88 20.40
N ASP A 151 -19.73 -13.39 21.64
CA ASP A 151 -18.49 -13.05 22.36
C ASP A 151 -17.57 -14.24 22.68
N ASN A 152 -18.03 -15.48 22.46
CA ASN A 152 -17.30 -16.72 22.76
C ASN A 152 -16.87 -17.53 21.52
N ASP A 153 -16.89 -16.95 20.33
CA ASP A 153 -16.41 -17.65 19.13
C ASP A 153 -14.87 -17.75 19.14
N ALA A 154 -14.35 -18.97 19.25
CA ALA A 154 -12.91 -19.25 19.24
C ALA A 154 -12.23 -18.73 17.96
N ALA A 155 -12.92 -18.75 16.82
CA ALA A 155 -12.39 -18.24 15.56
C ALA A 155 -12.25 -16.70 15.57
N TYR A 156 -13.18 -16.00 16.23
CA TYR A 156 -13.13 -14.55 16.41
C TYR A 156 -11.96 -14.14 17.31
N LEU A 157 -11.81 -14.81 18.46
CA LEU A 157 -10.70 -14.54 19.37
C LEU A 157 -9.35 -14.86 18.74
N ALA A 158 -9.25 -15.94 17.96
CA ALA A 158 -8.05 -16.25 17.19
C ALA A 158 -7.75 -15.15 16.16
N ALA A 159 -8.76 -14.65 15.44
CA ALA A 159 -8.59 -13.55 14.50
C ALA A 159 -8.10 -12.26 15.17
N LEU A 160 -8.65 -11.89 16.33
CA LEU A 160 -8.19 -10.72 17.09
C LEU A 160 -6.72 -10.85 17.54
N ARG A 161 -6.30 -12.05 17.98
CA ARG A 161 -4.90 -12.31 18.34
C ARG A 161 -3.97 -12.19 17.15
N SER A 162 -4.34 -12.77 16.01
CA SER A 162 -3.51 -12.70 14.80
C SER A 162 -3.32 -11.27 14.25
N LEU A 163 -4.23 -10.34 14.57
CA LEU A 163 -4.04 -8.91 14.24
C LEU A 163 -2.98 -8.23 15.13
N GLN A 164 -2.81 -8.72 16.36
CA GLN A 164 -1.88 -8.20 17.37
C GLN A 164 -0.51 -8.88 17.31
N ASP A 165 -0.45 -10.10 16.78
CA ASP A 165 0.79 -10.86 16.65
C ASP A 165 1.79 -10.16 15.72
N ARG A 166 3.08 -10.36 16.02
CA ARG A 166 4.16 -9.83 15.17
C ARG A 166 4.12 -10.57 13.82
N PRO A 167 3.83 -9.87 12.71
CA PRO A 167 3.70 -10.51 11.42
C PRO A 167 5.06 -10.97 10.89
N THR A 168 5.07 -12.10 10.20
CA THR A 168 6.16 -12.43 9.28
C THR A 168 5.93 -11.67 7.98
N TYR A 169 6.93 -10.91 7.53
CA TYR A 169 6.88 -10.20 6.26
C TYR A 169 7.50 -11.03 5.14
N GLN A 170 6.82 -11.08 4.01
CA GLN A 170 7.39 -11.50 2.74
C GLN A 170 7.88 -10.25 2.00
N SER A 171 9.16 -10.26 1.62
CA SER A 171 9.78 -9.18 0.83
C SER A 171 9.92 -9.62 -0.63
N THR A 172 9.41 -8.82 -1.55
CA THR A 172 9.52 -9.02 -3.00
C THR A 172 10.30 -7.85 -3.60
N GLY A 173 11.45 -8.12 -4.22
CA GLY A 173 12.21 -7.11 -4.96
C GLY A 173 11.54 -6.79 -6.29
N LEU A 174 10.97 -5.60 -6.40
CA LEU A 174 10.14 -5.21 -7.54
C LEU A 174 10.97 -4.82 -8.77
N GLY A 175 12.15 -4.24 -8.54
CA GLY A 175 13.02 -3.68 -9.55
C GLY A 175 13.93 -2.60 -8.99
N PHE A 176 14.56 -1.83 -9.87
CA PHE A 176 15.40 -0.69 -9.50
C PHE A 176 15.15 0.51 -10.41
N THR A 177 15.59 1.68 -9.97
CA THR A 177 15.51 2.93 -10.73
C THR A 177 16.89 3.39 -11.17
N ASP A 178 16.96 3.90 -12.39
CA ASP A 178 18.08 4.71 -12.88
C ASP A 178 17.52 6.02 -13.44
N GLY A 179 17.81 7.12 -12.75
CA GLY A 179 17.15 8.40 -12.98
C GLY A 179 15.63 8.31 -12.84
N SER A 180 14.92 8.62 -13.93
CA SER A 180 13.45 8.59 -14.01
C SER A 180 12.89 7.27 -14.58
N THR A 181 13.74 6.29 -14.84
CA THR A 181 13.35 5.04 -15.50
C THR A 181 13.32 3.90 -14.50
N PHE A 182 12.24 3.12 -14.53
CA PHE A 182 12.10 1.91 -13.73
C PHE A 182 12.48 0.68 -14.56
N PHE A 183 13.32 -0.17 -14.00
CA PHE A 183 13.71 -1.46 -14.56
C PHE A 183 13.07 -2.56 -13.71
N HIS A 184 12.11 -3.25 -14.32
CA HIS A 184 11.42 -4.37 -13.68
C HIS A 184 12.34 -5.59 -13.60
N ASN A 185 12.33 -6.27 -12.46
CA ASN A 185 12.99 -7.56 -12.34
C ASN A 185 12.13 -8.63 -13.01
N GLU A 186 12.40 -8.93 -14.29
CA GLU A 186 11.83 -10.12 -14.91
C GLU A 186 12.29 -11.36 -14.12
N TRP A 187 11.31 -12.14 -13.64
CA TRP A 187 11.42 -13.32 -12.79
C TRP A 187 12.78 -14.03 -12.72
N GLY A 188 13.27 -14.23 -11.48
CA GLY A 188 14.18 -15.33 -11.14
C GLY A 188 15.61 -14.95 -10.78
N ARG A 189 16.01 -13.68 -10.91
CA ARG A 189 17.28 -13.24 -10.34
C ARG A 189 17.06 -12.86 -8.90
N ASN A 190 17.61 -13.68 -8.01
CA ASN A 190 17.92 -13.26 -6.65
C ASN A 190 18.58 -11.88 -6.73
N LEU A 191 17.89 -10.83 -6.30
CA LEU A 191 18.49 -9.52 -6.05
C LEU A 191 19.69 -9.66 -5.09
N VAL A 192 19.71 -10.76 -4.32
CA VAL A 192 20.82 -11.25 -3.48
C VAL A 192 22.13 -11.45 -4.27
N GLU A 193 22.08 -11.77 -5.57
CA GLU A 193 23.28 -12.03 -6.38
C GLU A 193 23.67 -10.87 -7.30
N GLN A 194 22.73 -10.01 -7.73
CA GLN A 194 23.04 -8.92 -8.66
C GLN A 194 23.27 -7.56 -8.01
N ALA A 195 22.91 -7.38 -6.75
CA ALA A 195 23.26 -6.19 -5.99
C ALA A 195 24.14 -6.61 -4.81
N LEU A 196 25.46 -6.68 -5.01
CA LEU A 196 26.51 -6.41 -3.99
C LEU A 196 27.97 -6.66 -4.47
N GLU A 197 28.29 -6.59 -5.77
CA GLU A 197 29.72 -6.59 -6.19
C GLU A 197 30.37 -5.19 -6.26
N SER A 198 29.64 -4.10 -6.02
CA SER A 198 30.23 -2.76 -6.09
C SER A 198 29.79 -1.82 -4.98
N SER A 199 30.10 -2.18 -3.74
CA SER A 199 30.53 -1.22 -2.69
C SER A 199 30.66 -1.95 -1.36
N VAL A 200 31.91 -2.11 -0.92
CA VAL A 200 32.37 -2.62 0.39
C VAL A 200 32.56 -4.14 0.49
N LEU A 201 33.83 -4.53 0.37
CA LEU A 201 34.52 -5.66 0.99
C LEU A 201 33.70 -6.51 1.99
N CYS A 202 33.61 -7.81 1.68
CA CYS A 202 33.62 -8.97 2.58
C CYS A 202 32.94 -8.83 3.96
N ASN A 203 31.84 -9.55 4.12
CA ASN A 203 31.81 -10.57 5.17
C ASN A 203 30.82 -11.69 4.84
N ASP A 204 31.37 -12.89 4.64
CA ASP A 204 30.65 -14.16 4.61
C ASP A 204 29.87 -14.36 5.91
N ARG A 205 28.59 -13.97 5.91
CA ARG A 205 27.60 -14.46 6.87
C ARG A 205 26.27 -14.69 6.17
N SER A 206 26.12 -15.89 5.62
CA SER A 206 24.83 -16.49 5.31
C SER A 206 23.94 -16.43 6.56
N GLY A 207 22.92 -15.57 6.56
CA GLY A 207 21.87 -15.56 7.58
C GLY A 207 21.62 -14.24 8.33
N LEU A 208 22.32 -13.13 8.04
CA LEU A 208 21.99 -11.84 8.65
C LEU A 208 20.99 -11.05 7.78
N LEU A 209 19.72 -11.22 8.15
CA LEU A 209 18.55 -10.37 7.91
C LEU A 209 18.88 -8.99 7.30
N PHE A 210 18.38 -8.80 6.07
CA PHE A 210 18.28 -7.54 5.29
C PHE A 210 17.62 -6.35 6.02
N ASP A 211 17.24 -6.51 7.29
CA ASP A 211 16.44 -5.53 8.02
C ASP A 211 17.26 -4.33 8.53
N ASN A 212 18.59 -4.42 8.67
CA ASN A 212 19.36 -3.42 9.45
C ASN A 212 20.65 -2.85 8.82
N SER A 213 21.03 -3.19 7.58
CA SER A 213 22.39 -2.90 7.07
C SER A 213 22.52 -1.80 6.02
N TYR A 214 21.45 -1.14 5.57
CA TYR A 214 21.54 -0.08 4.56
C TYR A 214 21.61 1.32 5.19
N VAL A 215 22.61 2.10 4.79
CA VAL A 215 22.85 3.48 5.24
C VAL A 215 21.67 4.42 4.89
N CYS A 216 20.92 4.12 3.83
CA CYS A 216 19.74 4.89 3.40
C CYS A 216 18.58 3.95 3.01
N LYS A 217 17.65 3.69 3.94
CA LYS A 217 16.39 2.98 3.69
C LYS A 217 15.20 3.88 4.05
N THR A 218 14.31 4.11 3.09
CA THR A 218 13.04 4.82 3.32
C THR A 218 11.89 3.83 3.23
N SER A 219 11.17 3.61 4.33
CA SER A 219 10.03 2.69 4.40
C SER A 219 8.72 3.46 4.47
N ILE A 220 7.83 3.25 3.49
CA ILE A 220 6.51 3.87 3.45
C ILE A 220 5.45 2.80 3.73
N ASN A 221 4.69 2.97 4.81
CA ASN A 221 3.51 2.15 5.10
C ASN A 221 2.39 2.53 4.13
N VAL A 222 2.23 1.73 3.09
CA VAL A 222 1.26 1.98 2.02
C VAL A 222 -0.17 1.67 2.44
N SER A 223 -0.38 0.75 3.39
CA SER A 223 -1.70 0.49 3.95
C SER A 223 -2.26 1.70 4.70
N ILE A 224 -1.43 2.39 5.51
CA ILE A 224 -1.84 3.61 6.21
C ILE A 224 -2.12 4.74 5.22
N VAL A 225 -1.28 4.91 4.20
CA VAL A 225 -1.48 5.94 3.16
C VAL A 225 -2.85 5.79 2.50
N VAL A 226 -3.15 4.59 2.04
CA VAL A 226 -4.40 4.27 1.34
C VAL A 226 -5.60 4.39 2.30
N ARG A 227 -5.46 3.91 3.54
CA ARG A 227 -6.48 4.07 4.59
C ARG A 227 -6.77 5.53 4.89
N ALA A 228 -5.73 6.35 5.04
CA ALA A 228 -5.85 7.78 5.31
C ALA A 228 -6.58 8.48 4.16
N PHE A 229 -6.20 8.18 2.91
CA PHE A 229 -6.85 8.74 1.73
C PHE A 229 -8.35 8.41 1.70
N LYS A 230 -8.71 7.13 1.83
CA LYS A 230 -10.11 6.70 1.83
C LYS A 230 -10.91 7.30 2.99
N ARG A 231 -10.32 7.42 4.18
CA ARG A 231 -10.98 8.11 5.32
C ARG A 231 -11.26 9.58 5.02
N LYS A 232 -10.30 10.32 4.47
CA LYS A 232 -10.52 11.72 4.07
C LYS A 232 -11.61 11.83 3.00
N ALA A 233 -11.60 10.95 2.01
CA ALA A 233 -12.63 10.90 0.97
C ALA A 233 -14.04 10.55 1.51
N LEU A 234 -14.12 9.84 2.64
CA LEU A 234 -15.35 9.58 3.38
C LEU A 234 -15.77 10.74 4.30
N GLY A 235 -15.02 11.85 4.34
CA GLY A 235 -15.25 12.97 5.26
C GLY A 235 -14.90 12.65 6.72
N LEU A 236 -14.17 11.56 6.98
CA LEU A 236 -13.77 11.17 8.33
C LEU A 236 -12.52 11.93 8.76
N THR A 237 -12.46 12.27 10.05
CA THR A 237 -11.28 12.96 10.60
C THR A 237 -10.06 12.04 10.56
N VAL A 238 -8.94 12.62 10.13
CA VAL A 238 -7.63 12.00 10.04
C VAL A 238 -6.72 12.76 11.00
N ARG A 239 -6.70 12.32 12.27
CA ARG A 239 -5.84 12.88 13.34
C ARG A 239 -4.53 12.12 13.40
N LEU A 240 -3.41 12.82 13.24
CA LEU A 240 -2.06 12.27 13.31
C LEU A 240 -1.83 11.56 14.65
#